data_AF-G9K5X5-F1
#
_entry.id   AF-G9K5X5-F1
#
_cell.length_a   1.000
_cell.length_b   1.000
_cell.length_c   1.000
_cell.angle_alpha   90.00
_cell.angle_beta   90.00
_cell.angle_gamma   90.00
#
_symmetry.space_group_name_H-M   'P 1'
#
loop_
_entity.id
_entity.type
_entity.pdbx_description
1 polymer ?
#
loop_
_entity_poly.entity_id
_entity_poly.type
_entity_poly.pdbx_seq_one_letter_code
_entity_poly.pdbx_strand_id
1 'polypeptide(L)'
;MSALCDPPGAPGPPGPAPATHGPAPLSAQELSQEIKAFLTGVDPILGHQLSAREHARCGLLLLRSLPPARAAVLDHLRGVFDESVRAHLATLDESPVAGPPHLRPPPPSHVPAGGPGLEDVVQEVQQVLSEFIRANPKAWAPVISAWSIDLMGQLSSTYSGQHQRVPHATGSLNELLQLWMGCRATRTLMDIYVQCLSALIGSCPDACVDALLDTSVQHSPHFDWVVAHIGSSFPGTIISR
;
A
#
# COMPACT_ATOMS: atom_id res chain seq x y z
N MET A 1 -9.28 -51.40 63.90
CA MET A 1 -8.98 -49.96 63.84
C MET A 1 -7.54 -49.82 63.39
N SER A 2 -7.32 -49.42 62.14
CA SER A 2 -6.11 -48.72 61.65
C SER A 2 -6.40 -48.33 60.20
N ALA A 3 -6.58 -47.03 60.00
CA ALA A 3 -6.77 -46.40 58.70
C ALA A 3 -5.41 -46.27 57.99
N LEU A 4 -5.32 -46.74 56.75
CA LEU A 4 -4.29 -46.30 55.81
C LEU A 4 -4.96 -45.34 54.82
N CYS A 5 -4.49 -44.09 54.82
CA CYS A 5 -4.87 -43.05 53.87
C CYS A 5 -4.06 -43.22 52.58
N ASP A 6 -4.74 -43.20 51.43
CA ASP A 6 -4.14 -43.06 50.10
C ASP A 6 -3.56 -41.65 49.87
N PRO A 7 -2.46 -41.51 49.11
CA PRO A 7 -1.96 -40.21 48.67
C PRO A 7 -2.76 -39.66 47.47
N PRO A 8 -2.86 -38.32 47.32
CA PRO A 8 -3.64 -37.69 46.26
C PRO A 8 -2.98 -37.85 44.88
N GLY A 9 -3.80 -38.19 43.88
CA GLY A 9 -3.40 -38.37 42.49
C GLY A 9 -2.84 -37.10 41.84
N ALA A 10 -1.88 -37.31 40.95
CA ALA A 10 -1.24 -36.26 40.16
C ALA A 10 -2.23 -35.52 39.24
N PRO A 11 -2.05 -34.20 39.02
CA PRO A 11 -2.90 -33.43 38.12
C PRO A 11 -2.69 -33.89 36.66
N GLY A 12 -3.79 -34.14 35.96
CA GLY A 12 -3.78 -34.52 34.55
C GLY A 12 -3.23 -33.43 33.63
N PRO A 13 -2.82 -33.79 32.40
CA PRO A 13 -2.22 -32.84 31.46
C PRO A 13 -3.21 -31.74 31.06
N PRO A 14 -2.72 -30.52 30.79
CA PRO A 14 -3.57 -29.42 30.35
C PRO A 14 -4.20 -29.76 28.98
N GLY A 15 -5.51 -29.54 28.88
CA GLY A 15 -6.26 -29.73 27.64
C GLY A 15 -5.72 -28.83 26.51
N PRO A 16 -5.95 -29.21 25.24
CA PRO A 16 -5.47 -28.44 24.10
C PRO A 16 -6.07 -27.04 24.10
N ALA A 17 -5.22 -26.04 23.90
CA ALA A 17 -5.63 -24.64 23.75
C ALA A 17 -6.60 -24.48 22.57
N PRO A 18 -7.58 -23.56 22.66
CA PRO A 18 -8.51 -23.31 21.56
C PRO A 18 -7.73 -22.82 20.34
N ALA A 19 -7.91 -23.52 19.22
CA ALA A 19 -7.38 -23.11 17.92
C ALA A 19 -7.88 -21.69 17.62
N THR A 20 -6.95 -20.77 17.40
CA THR A 20 -7.24 -19.46 16.84
C THR A 20 -7.88 -19.67 15.47
N HIS A 21 -9.20 -19.51 15.40
CA HIS A 21 -9.95 -19.55 14.15
C HIS A 21 -9.44 -18.44 13.23
N GLY A 22 -8.66 -18.82 12.21
CA GLY A 22 -8.51 -17.97 11.02
C GLY A 22 -9.88 -17.76 10.37
N PRO A 23 -10.07 -16.69 9.59
CA PRO A 23 -11.31 -16.45 8.87
C PRO A 23 -11.66 -17.68 8.03
N ALA A 24 -12.92 -18.10 8.08
CA ALA A 24 -13.40 -19.26 7.34
C ALA A 24 -13.15 -19.07 5.84
N PRO A 25 -12.70 -20.11 5.11
CA PRO A 25 -12.51 -20.02 3.67
C PRO A 25 -13.86 -19.74 2.99
N LEU A 26 -13.89 -18.79 2.05
CA LEU A 26 -15.07 -18.47 1.25
C LEU A 26 -15.59 -19.73 0.55
N SER A 27 -16.91 -19.90 0.51
CA SER A 27 -17.52 -20.92 -0.35
C SER A 27 -17.26 -20.62 -1.83
N ALA A 28 -17.34 -21.63 -2.69
CA ALA A 28 -17.15 -21.45 -4.13
C ALA A 28 -18.15 -20.45 -4.74
N GLN A 29 -19.36 -20.39 -4.18
CA GLN A 29 -20.39 -19.46 -4.61
C GLN A 29 -20.06 -18.01 -4.22
N GLU A 30 -19.64 -17.79 -2.97
CA GLU A 30 -19.18 -16.46 -2.51
C GLU A 30 -17.96 -15.99 -3.30
N LEU A 31 -16.98 -16.87 -3.51
CA LEU A 31 -15.80 -16.54 -4.32
C LEU A 31 -16.18 -16.16 -5.76
N SER A 32 -17.11 -16.88 -6.39
CA SER A 32 -17.60 -16.53 -7.73
C SER A 32 -18.30 -15.18 -7.77
N GLN A 33 -19.00 -14.80 -6.69
CA GLN A 33 -19.65 -13.49 -6.59
C GLN A 33 -18.60 -12.38 -6.45
N GLU A 34 -17.61 -12.56 -5.59
CA GLU A 34 -16.49 -11.61 -5.42
C GLU A 34 -15.71 -11.42 -6.73
N ILE A 35 -15.41 -12.51 -7.44
CA ILE A 35 -14.73 -12.41 -8.76
C ILE A 35 -15.58 -11.59 -9.73
N LYS A 36 -16.89 -11.86 -9.79
CA LYS A 36 -17.79 -11.11 -10.67
C LYS A 36 -17.83 -9.63 -10.28
N ALA A 37 -17.99 -9.34 -8.99
CA ALA A 37 -18.01 -7.98 -8.45
C ALA A 37 -16.73 -7.21 -8.80
N PHE A 38 -15.57 -7.85 -8.62
CA PHE A 38 -14.28 -7.26 -8.95
C PHE A 38 -14.11 -6.96 -10.44
N LEU A 39 -14.54 -7.89 -11.31
CA LEU A 39 -14.41 -7.72 -12.76
C LEU A 39 -15.37 -6.68 -13.33
N THR A 40 -16.60 -6.60 -12.79
CA THR A 40 -17.61 -5.66 -13.31
C THR A 40 -17.59 -4.31 -12.61
N GLY A 41 -16.98 -4.20 -11.43
CA GLY A 41 -17.07 -3.02 -10.57
C GLY A 41 -18.48 -2.78 -10.01
N VAL A 42 -19.34 -3.81 -10.04
CA VAL A 42 -20.77 -3.72 -9.70
C VAL A 42 -21.11 -4.79 -8.68
N ASP A 43 -21.89 -4.44 -7.66
CA ASP A 43 -22.41 -5.41 -6.69
C ASP A 43 -23.32 -6.43 -7.42
N PRO A 44 -23.00 -7.73 -7.40
CA PRO A 44 -23.74 -8.74 -8.16
C PRO A 44 -25.13 -9.04 -7.59
N ILE A 45 -25.43 -8.62 -6.36
CA ILE A 45 -26.69 -8.81 -5.66
C ILE A 45 -27.57 -7.55 -5.81
N LEU A 46 -27.00 -6.38 -5.51
CA LEU A 46 -27.73 -5.11 -5.48
C LEU A 46 -27.69 -4.35 -6.81
N GLY A 47 -26.75 -4.66 -7.70
CA GLY A 47 -26.63 -4.06 -9.03
C GLY A 47 -26.10 -2.63 -9.06
N HIS A 48 -25.64 -2.08 -7.94
CA HIS A 48 -25.04 -0.74 -7.89
C HIS A 48 -23.55 -0.77 -8.20
N GLN A 49 -23.01 0.36 -8.64
CA GLN A 49 -21.56 0.53 -8.80
C GLN A 49 -20.88 0.49 -7.44
N LEU A 50 -19.78 -0.24 -7.33
CA LEU A 50 -18.96 -0.30 -6.13
C LEU A 50 -18.26 1.05 -5.95
N SER A 51 -18.24 1.56 -4.72
CA SER A 51 -17.33 2.63 -4.34
C SER A 51 -15.87 2.14 -4.45
N ALA A 52 -14.92 3.08 -4.56
CA ALA A 52 -13.50 2.75 -4.56
C ALA A 52 -13.09 1.91 -3.34
N ARG A 53 -13.74 2.15 -2.19
CA ARG A 53 -13.52 1.38 -0.95
C ARG A 53 -14.03 -0.05 -1.04
N GLU A 54 -15.25 -0.25 -1.55
CA GLU A 54 -15.83 -1.57 -1.72
C GLU A 54 -15.07 -2.37 -2.77
N HIS A 55 -14.67 -1.75 -3.87
CA HIS A 55 -13.92 -2.40 -4.94
C HIS A 55 -12.51 -2.82 -4.47
N ALA A 56 -11.81 -1.95 -3.73
CA ALA A 56 -10.53 -2.29 -3.13
C ALA A 56 -10.65 -3.45 -2.12
N ARG A 57 -11.69 -3.44 -1.27
CA ARG A 57 -11.96 -4.54 -0.32
C ARG A 57 -12.23 -5.86 -1.01
N CYS A 58 -13.05 -5.84 -2.06
CA CYS A 58 -13.30 -6.99 -2.91
C CYS A 58 -11.98 -7.54 -3.48
N GLY A 59 -11.14 -6.67 -4.04
CA GLY A 59 -9.79 -7.03 -4.51
C GLY A 59 -8.92 -7.65 -3.41
N LEU A 60 -8.87 -7.05 -2.21
CA LEU A 60 -8.10 -7.57 -1.08
C LEU A 60 -8.60 -8.93 -0.59
N LEU A 61 -9.92 -9.19 -0.62
CA LEU A 61 -10.50 -10.51 -0.33
C LEU A 61 -10.04 -11.55 -1.36
N LEU A 62 -10.05 -11.20 -2.65
CA LEU A 62 -9.52 -12.07 -3.71
C LEU A 62 -8.02 -12.32 -3.54
N LEU A 63 -7.25 -11.31 -3.14
CA LEU A 63 -5.83 -11.45 -2.89
C LEU A 63 -5.50 -12.45 -1.77
N ARG A 64 -6.37 -12.51 -0.74
CA ARG A 64 -6.28 -13.50 0.36
C ARG A 64 -6.66 -14.91 -0.08
N SER A 65 -7.60 -15.03 -1.02
CA SER A 65 -8.29 -16.31 -1.31
C SER A 65 -7.84 -16.96 -2.61
N LEU A 66 -7.28 -16.21 -3.56
CA LEU A 66 -7.06 -16.65 -4.94
C LEU A 66 -5.69 -16.16 -5.46
N PRO A 67 -4.62 -17.00 -5.38
CA PRO A 67 -3.30 -16.63 -5.88
C PRO A 67 -3.25 -16.16 -7.35
N PRO A 68 -4.04 -16.73 -8.29
CA PRO A 68 -4.11 -16.23 -9.67
C PRO A 68 -4.59 -14.78 -9.80
N ALA A 69 -5.35 -14.24 -8.84
CA ALA A 69 -5.87 -12.87 -8.89
C ALA A 69 -4.82 -11.81 -8.50
N ARG A 70 -3.65 -12.22 -7.98
CA ARG A 70 -2.64 -11.30 -7.42
C ARG A 70 -2.29 -10.14 -8.34
N ALA A 71 -1.94 -10.44 -9.59
CA ALA A 71 -1.53 -9.42 -10.55
C ALA A 71 -2.66 -8.43 -10.85
N ALA A 72 -3.87 -8.92 -11.10
CA ALA A 72 -5.03 -8.08 -11.40
C ALA A 72 -5.45 -7.20 -10.21
N VAL A 73 -5.40 -7.73 -8.99
CA VAL A 73 -5.70 -6.96 -7.78
C VAL A 73 -4.64 -5.88 -7.55
N LEU A 74 -3.35 -6.24 -7.62
CA LEU A 74 -2.28 -5.26 -7.45
C LEU A 74 -2.35 -4.16 -8.50
N ASP A 75 -2.67 -4.50 -9.76
CA ASP A 75 -2.90 -3.53 -10.83
C ASP A 75 -4.08 -2.59 -10.53
N HIS A 76 -5.22 -3.15 -10.10
CA HIS A 76 -6.36 -2.34 -9.66
C HIS A 76 -6.00 -1.36 -8.53
N LEU A 77 -5.21 -1.82 -7.54
CA LEU A 77 -4.77 -0.98 -6.43
C LEU A 77 -3.87 0.18 -6.91
N ARG A 78 -3.17 0.07 -8.05
CA ARG A 78 -2.41 1.20 -8.61
C ARG A 78 -3.32 2.41 -8.86
N GLY A 79 -4.52 2.18 -9.37
CA GLY A 79 -5.51 3.23 -9.61
C GLY A 79 -5.96 3.94 -8.33
N VAL A 80 -6.05 3.22 -7.20
CA VAL A 80 -6.38 3.81 -5.89
C VAL A 80 -5.30 4.79 -5.44
N PHE A 81 -4.03 4.40 -5.57
CA PHE A 81 -2.90 5.25 -5.20
C PHE A 81 -2.71 6.42 -6.17
N ASP A 82 -2.88 6.20 -7.48
CA ASP A 82 -2.83 7.24 -8.48
C ASP A 82 -3.89 8.32 -8.25
N GLU A 83 -5.13 7.92 -7.95
CA GLU A 83 -6.20 8.84 -7.58
C GLU A 83 -5.87 9.66 -6.31
N SER A 84 -5.28 9.02 -5.30
CA SER A 84 -4.90 9.70 -4.03
C SER A 84 -3.79 10.72 -4.27
N VAL A 85 -2.79 10.37 -5.07
CA VAL A 85 -1.71 11.28 -5.46
C VAL A 85 -2.26 12.45 -6.29
N ARG A 86 -3.10 12.18 -7.29
CA ARG A 86 -3.70 13.22 -8.12
C ARG A 86 -4.55 14.19 -7.31
N ALA A 87 -5.38 13.67 -6.41
CA ALA A 87 -6.17 14.48 -5.49
C ALA A 87 -5.25 15.35 -4.61
N HIS A 88 -4.18 14.78 -4.06
CA HIS A 88 -3.20 15.53 -3.26
C HIS A 88 -2.56 16.67 -4.05
N LEU A 89 -2.06 16.39 -5.26
CA LEU A 89 -1.44 17.41 -6.12
C LEU A 89 -2.43 18.52 -6.51
N ALA A 90 -3.70 18.19 -6.78
CA ALA A 90 -4.74 19.17 -7.03
C ALA A 90 -4.98 20.09 -5.82
N THR A 91 -4.94 19.58 -4.58
CA THR A 91 -5.04 20.44 -3.39
C THR A 91 -3.86 21.38 -3.23
N LEU A 92 -2.67 20.97 -3.68
CA LEU A 92 -1.52 21.84 -3.71
C LEU A 92 -1.76 22.98 -4.69
N ASP A 93 -2.18 22.71 -5.92
CA ASP A 93 -2.43 23.75 -6.93
C ASP A 93 -3.42 24.83 -6.46
N GLU A 94 -4.48 24.42 -5.74
CA GLU A 94 -5.52 25.31 -5.18
C GLU A 94 -5.05 26.15 -3.97
N SER A 95 -3.99 25.74 -3.27
CA SER A 95 -3.51 26.41 -2.06
C SER A 95 -2.83 27.74 -2.42
N PRO A 96 -3.46 28.90 -2.18
CA PRO A 96 -2.98 30.18 -2.71
C PRO A 96 -1.59 30.52 -2.16
N VAL A 97 -0.61 30.66 -3.05
CA VAL A 97 0.59 31.44 -2.74
C VAL A 97 0.12 32.85 -2.39
N ALA A 98 0.50 33.33 -1.20
CA ALA A 98 0.04 34.57 -0.59
C ALA A 98 -0.10 35.75 -1.59
N GLY A 99 -1.34 36.06 -1.96
CA GLY A 99 -1.71 37.26 -2.72
C GLY A 99 -2.69 38.12 -1.91
N PRO A 100 -2.73 39.44 -2.10
CA PRO A 100 -3.50 40.35 -1.25
C PRO A 100 -5.01 40.03 -1.26
N PRO A 101 -5.69 40.10 -0.10
CA PRO A 101 -7.01 39.50 0.15
C PRO A 101 -8.21 40.15 -0.55
N HIS A 102 -8.00 41.21 -1.36
CA HIS A 102 -9.10 42.11 -1.77
C HIS A 102 -9.68 41.88 -3.17
N LEU A 103 -9.21 40.89 -3.94
CA LEU A 103 -9.72 40.63 -5.31
C LEU A 103 -10.24 39.20 -5.52
N ARG A 104 -10.50 38.44 -4.45
CA ARG A 104 -10.86 37.02 -4.60
C ARG A 104 -12.38 36.85 -4.76
N PRO A 105 -12.87 36.22 -5.85
CA PRO A 105 -14.23 35.73 -5.91
C PRO A 105 -14.44 34.66 -4.81
N PRO A 106 -15.66 34.52 -4.25
CA PRO A 106 -15.95 33.45 -3.31
C PRO A 106 -15.71 32.09 -3.97
N PRO A 107 -15.06 31.13 -3.28
CA PRO A 107 -14.86 29.80 -3.85
C PRO A 107 -16.22 29.15 -4.12
N PRO A 108 -16.39 28.43 -5.26
CA PRO A 108 -17.59 27.66 -5.49
C PRO A 108 -17.72 26.57 -4.41
N SER A 109 -18.87 26.55 -3.74
CA SER A 109 -19.19 25.65 -2.65
C SER A 109 -19.44 24.20 -3.11
N HIS A 110 -18.51 23.50 -3.75
CA HIS A 110 -18.76 22.08 -4.10
C HIS A 110 -17.49 21.20 -4.15
N VAL A 111 -17.52 20.19 -3.28
CA VAL A 111 -16.77 18.91 -3.26
C VAL A 111 -15.32 18.97 -2.74
N PRO A 112 -14.96 18.18 -1.69
CA PRO A 112 -13.56 17.98 -1.34
C PRO A 112 -12.86 17.20 -2.44
N ALA A 113 -11.85 17.80 -3.06
CA ALA A 113 -10.87 17.12 -3.91
C ALA A 113 -10.13 16.08 -3.05
N GLY A 114 -10.41 14.80 -3.27
CA GLY A 114 -9.97 13.70 -2.41
C GLY A 114 -10.91 13.52 -1.21
N GLY A 115 -12.00 12.76 -1.40
CA GLY A 115 -12.90 12.44 -0.30
C GLY A 115 -12.18 11.66 0.81
N PRO A 116 -12.59 11.83 2.09
CA PRO A 116 -11.99 11.13 3.24
C PRO A 116 -11.94 9.60 3.09
N GLY A 117 -12.78 9.04 2.21
CA GLY A 117 -12.81 7.61 1.94
C GLY A 117 -11.58 7.05 1.22
N LEU A 118 -10.87 7.81 0.38
CA LEU A 118 -9.74 7.24 -0.39
C LEU A 118 -8.51 7.01 0.49
N GLU A 119 -8.29 7.92 1.42
CA GLU A 119 -7.24 7.81 2.43
C GLU A 119 -7.48 6.61 3.37
N ASP A 120 -8.71 6.36 3.78
CA ASP A 120 -9.05 5.14 4.52
C ASP A 120 -8.71 3.88 3.73
N VAL A 121 -8.94 3.88 2.42
CA VAL A 121 -8.65 2.73 1.54
C VAL A 121 -7.15 2.50 1.43
N VAL A 122 -6.35 3.56 1.21
CA VAL A 122 -4.88 3.47 1.18
C VAL A 122 -4.35 2.84 2.47
N GLN A 123 -4.90 3.21 3.62
CA GLN A 123 -4.51 2.64 4.92
C GLN A 123 -4.90 1.17 5.04
N GLU A 124 -6.10 0.80 4.59
CA GLU A 124 -6.58 -0.57 4.64
C GLU A 124 -5.74 -1.48 3.74
N VAL A 125 -5.36 -1.00 2.54
CA VAL A 125 -4.42 -1.68 1.65
C VAL A 125 -3.06 -1.87 2.32
N GLN A 126 -2.51 -0.82 2.95
CA GLN A 126 -1.24 -0.91 3.67
C GLN A 126 -1.29 -1.99 4.74
N GLN A 127 -2.35 -2.03 5.53
CA GLN A 127 -2.52 -3.02 6.60
C GLN A 127 -2.53 -4.45 6.03
N VAL A 128 -3.34 -4.71 5.00
CA VAL A 128 -3.46 -6.04 4.42
C VAL A 128 -2.16 -6.51 3.76
N LEU A 129 -1.49 -5.63 3.00
CA LEU A 129 -0.19 -5.97 2.41
C LEU A 129 0.88 -6.23 3.49
N SER A 130 0.87 -5.44 4.57
CA SER A 130 1.75 -5.65 5.72
C SER A 130 1.52 -7.00 6.39
N GLU A 131 0.27 -7.44 6.52
CA GLU A 131 -0.08 -8.77 7.04
C GLU A 131 0.49 -9.88 6.17
N PHE A 132 0.40 -9.76 4.84
CA PHE A 132 0.97 -10.75 3.92
C PHE A 132 2.49 -10.83 4.01
N ILE A 133 3.16 -9.67 4.04
CA ILE A 133 4.62 -9.60 4.18
C ILE A 133 5.04 -10.28 5.48
N ARG A 134 4.35 -10.00 6.60
CA ARG A 134 4.67 -10.61 7.90
C ARG A 134 4.41 -12.12 7.92
N ALA A 135 3.33 -12.57 7.29
CA ALA A 135 2.95 -13.98 7.27
C ALA A 135 3.90 -14.85 6.43
N ASN A 136 4.35 -14.35 5.27
CA ASN A 136 5.32 -15.06 4.44
C ASN A 136 6.17 -14.07 3.62
N PRO A 137 7.26 -13.53 4.20
CA PRO A 137 8.09 -12.53 3.55
C PRO A 137 8.65 -12.99 2.21
N LYS A 138 9.13 -14.24 2.13
CA LYS A 138 9.77 -14.78 0.93
C LYS A 138 8.83 -14.86 -0.27
N ALA A 139 7.52 -15.08 -0.02
CA ALA A 139 6.53 -15.17 -1.09
C ALA A 139 5.97 -13.82 -1.52
N TRP A 140 5.88 -12.85 -0.59
CA TRP A 140 5.15 -11.60 -0.82
C TRP A 140 6.05 -10.37 -0.96
N ALA A 141 7.13 -10.28 -0.19
CA ALA A 141 7.99 -9.10 -0.21
C ALA A 141 8.60 -8.80 -1.59
N PRO A 142 9.07 -9.78 -2.39
CA PRO A 142 9.58 -9.49 -3.74
C PRO A 142 8.51 -8.90 -4.67
N VAL A 143 7.30 -9.46 -4.64
CA VAL A 143 6.19 -9.01 -5.51
C VAL A 143 5.68 -7.64 -5.09
N ILE A 144 5.50 -7.42 -3.79
CA ILE A 144 4.95 -6.17 -3.25
C ILE A 144 5.98 -5.03 -3.33
N SER A 145 7.26 -5.30 -3.09
CA SER A 145 8.32 -4.28 -3.24
C SER A 145 8.43 -3.81 -4.69
N ALA A 146 8.45 -4.75 -5.65
CA ALA A 146 8.48 -4.42 -7.07
C ALA A 146 7.26 -3.60 -7.48
N TRP A 147 6.06 -4.02 -7.09
CA TRP A 147 4.82 -3.27 -7.34
C TRP A 147 4.87 -1.85 -6.76
N SER A 148 5.31 -1.70 -5.51
CA SER A 148 5.32 -0.40 -4.82
C SER A 148 6.30 0.58 -5.47
N ILE A 149 7.50 0.10 -5.80
CA ILE A 149 8.56 0.91 -6.41
C ILE A 149 8.23 1.30 -7.84
N ASP A 150 7.79 0.34 -8.66
CA ASP A 150 7.36 0.59 -10.04
C ASP A 150 6.21 1.62 -10.05
N LEU A 151 5.26 1.52 -9.11
CA LEU A 151 4.19 2.51 -8.98
C LEU A 151 4.72 3.89 -8.59
N MET A 152 5.64 4.00 -7.63
CA MET A 152 6.27 5.28 -7.30
C MET A 152 7.04 5.88 -8.49
N GLY A 153 7.70 5.05 -9.31
CA GLY A 153 8.36 5.47 -10.56
C GLY A 153 7.38 6.06 -11.58
N GLN A 154 6.28 5.35 -11.82
CA GLN A 154 5.20 5.79 -12.71
C GLN A 154 4.55 7.09 -12.24
N LEU A 155 4.20 7.19 -10.95
CA LEU A 155 3.63 8.40 -10.36
C LEU A 155 4.59 9.58 -10.50
N SER A 156 5.86 9.36 -10.14
CA SER A 156 6.89 10.40 -10.23
C SER A 156 7.06 10.93 -11.65
N SER A 157 7.09 10.04 -12.63
CA SER A 157 7.25 10.43 -14.04
C SER A 157 6.00 11.10 -14.59
N THR A 158 4.82 10.53 -14.33
CA THR A 158 3.54 11.01 -14.88
C THR A 158 3.26 12.45 -14.46
N TYR A 159 3.47 12.79 -13.20
CA TYR A 159 3.10 14.10 -12.67
C TYR A 159 4.23 15.15 -12.73
N SER A 160 5.47 14.75 -13.03
CA SER A 160 6.61 15.68 -13.10
C SER A 160 6.52 16.79 -14.16
N GLY A 161 5.74 16.58 -15.22
CA GLY A 161 5.53 17.56 -16.30
C GLY A 161 4.10 18.08 -16.41
N GLN A 162 3.16 17.53 -15.63
CA GLN A 162 1.73 17.86 -15.74
C GLN A 162 1.27 18.90 -14.73
N HIS A 163 1.89 18.97 -13.55
CA HIS A 163 1.52 19.91 -12.49
C HIS A 163 2.53 21.05 -12.36
N GLN A 164 2.02 22.28 -12.41
CA GLN A 164 2.83 23.50 -12.30
C GLN A 164 3.65 23.55 -11.00
N ARG A 165 3.18 22.90 -9.93
CA ARG A 165 3.84 22.84 -8.61
C ARG A 165 4.78 21.67 -8.39
N VAL A 166 4.80 20.67 -9.26
CA VAL A 166 5.82 19.62 -9.16
C VAL A 166 7.11 20.23 -9.71
N PRO A 167 8.17 20.40 -8.89
CA PRO A 167 9.41 20.91 -9.40
C PRO A 167 9.90 20.00 -10.53
N HIS A 168 10.41 20.61 -11.60
CA HIS A 168 11.12 19.84 -12.61
C HIS A 168 12.25 19.08 -11.93
N ALA A 169 12.71 17.97 -12.51
CA ALA A 169 13.78 17.18 -11.91
C ALA A 169 15.12 17.92 -11.72
N THR A 170 15.23 19.14 -12.25
CA THR A 170 16.34 20.08 -12.00
C THR A 170 16.16 20.92 -10.73
N GLY A 171 15.01 20.82 -10.06
CA GLY A 171 14.75 21.42 -8.75
C GLY A 171 15.54 20.72 -7.64
N SER A 172 15.53 21.27 -6.41
CA SER A 172 16.28 20.63 -5.34
C SER A 172 15.66 19.28 -4.99
N LEU A 173 16.51 18.24 -4.92
CA LEU A 173 16.10 16.88 -4.54
C LEU A 173 15.28 16.86 -3.23
N ASN A 174 15.62 17.75 -2.30
CA ASN A 174 14.93 17.90 -1.04
C ASN A 174 13.50 18.43 -1.22
N GLU A 175 13.25 19.37 -2.13
CA GLU A 175 11.89 19.85 -2.42
C GLU A 175 11.04 18.74 -3.06
N LEU A 176 11.60 17.96 -4.00
CA LEU A 176 10.90 16.79 -4.55
C LEU A 176 10.56 15.79 -3.46
N LEU A 177 11.53 15.47 -2.59
CA LEU A 177 11.32 14.57 -1.46
C LEU A 177 10.20 15.06 -0.55
N GLN A 178 10.21 16.34 -0.13
CA GLN A 178 9.18 16.90 0.74
C GLN A 178 7.80 16.93 0.07
N LEU A 179 7.74 17.20 -1.24
CA LEU A 179 6.50 17.16 -2.01
C LEU A 179 5.91 15.74 -2.02
N TRP A 180 6.69 14.77 -2.48
CA TRP A 180 6.25 13.39 -2.61
C TRP A 180 5.93 12.76 -1.26
N MET A 181 6.79 12.97 -0.26
CA MET A 181 6.55 12.53 1.11
C MET A 181 5.48 13.37 1.83
N GLY A 182 4.96 14.44 1.24
CA GLY A 182 3.77 15.18 1.69
C GLY A 182 2.46 14.43 1.38
N CYS A 183 2.46 13.58 0.36
CA CYS A 183 1.32 12.74 -0.01
C CYS A 183 1.26 11.47 0.84
N ARG A 184 0.08 11.13 1.38
CA ARG A 184 -0.10 9.93 2.21
C ARG A 184 0.02 8.64 1.40
N ALA A 185 -0.54 8.57 0.19
CA ALA A 185 -0.36 7.42 -0.70
C ALA A 185 1.12 7.12 -0.97
N THR A 186 1.90 8.14 -1.32
CA THR A 186 3.34 7.97 -1.58
C THR A 186 4.12 7.53 -0.34
N ARG A 187 3.85 8.13 0.83
CA ARG A 187 4.43 7.66 2.10
C ARG A 187 4.10 6.20 2.38
N THR A 188 2.84 5.80 2.17
CA THR A 188 2.40 4.41 2.33
C THR A 188 3.15 3.45 1.41
N LEU A 189 3.35 3.81 0.13
CA LEU A 189 4.15 3.00 -0.80
C LEU A 189 5.60 2.84 -0.32
N MET A 190 6.20 3.94 0.13
CA MET A 190 7.54 3.93 0.70
C MET A 190 7.62 3.03 1.94
N ASP A 191 6.68 3.14 2.88
CA ASP A 191 6.62 2.31 4.08
C ASP A 191 6.51 0.81 3.75
N ILE A 192 5.65 0.46 2.77
CA ILE A 192 5.47 -0.92 2.30
C ILE A 192 6.78 -1.45 1.70
N TYR A 193 7.44 -0.65 0.87
CA TYR A 193 8.72 -1.03 0.27
C TYR A 193 9.79 -1.26 1.34
N VAL A 194 9.93 -0.31 2.28
CA VAL A 194 10.87 -0.37 3.39
C VAL A 194 10.61 -1.61 4.26
N GLN A 195 9.35 -1.96 4.49
CA GLN A 195 8.98 -3.17 5.20
C GLN A 195 9.40 -4.44 4.44
N CYS A 196 9.18 -4.49 3.13
CA CYS A 196 9.62 -5.61 2.29
C CYS A 196 11.13 -5.78 2.34
N LEU A 197 11.88 -4.69 2.18
CA LEU A 197 13.34 -4.69 2.25
C LEU A 197 13.82 -5.17 3.63
N SER A 198 13.27 -4.60 4.71
CA SER A 198 13.62 -4.97 6.08
C SER A 198 13.31 -6.44 6.39
N ALA A 199 12.22 -6.98 5.85
CA ALA A 199 11.86 -8.38 6.04
C ALA A 199 12.80 -9.36 5.31
N LEU A 200 13.54 -8.90 4.29
CA LEU A 200 14.45 -9.71 3.48
C LEU A 200 15.94 -9.42 3.72
N ILE A 201 16.29 -8.30 4.37
CA ILE A 201 17.66 -7.79 4.48
C ILE A 201 18.66 -8.78 5.08
N GLY A 202 18.22 -9.63 6.01
CA GLY A 202 19.05 -10.67 6.62
C GLY A 202 19.13 -11.98 5.83
N SER A 203 18.53 -12.06 4.64
CA SER A 203 18.47 -13.29 3.85
C SER A 203 18.77 -13.08 2.36
N CYS A 204 17.90 -12.40 1.63
CA CYS A 204 18.04 -12.17 0.19
C CYS A 204 17.27 -10.90 -0.22
N PRO A 205 17.85 -9.70 -0.02
CA PRO A 205 17.20 -8.44 -0.40
C PRO A 205 17.26 -8.14 -1.90
N ASP A 206 17.94 -8.97 -2.69
CA ASP A 206 18.29 -8.76 -4.10
C ASP A 206 17.07 -8.36 -4.92
N ALA A 207 15.94 -9.07 -4.79
CA ALA A 207 14.73 -8.74 -5.52
C ALA A 207 14.18 -7.32 -5.24
N CYS A 208 14.31 -6.81 -4.00
CA CYS A 208 13.89 -5.44 -3.67
C CYS A 208 14.86 -4.42 -4.28
N VAL A 209 16.17 -4.70 -4.22
CA VAL A 209 17.22 -3.82 -4.74
C VAL A 209 17.20 -3.78 -6.27
N ASP A 210 17.06 -4.93 -6.93
CA ASP A 210 16.95 -5.04 -8.38
C ASP A 210 15.74 -4.24 -8.88
N ALA A 211 14.58 -4.39 -8.24
CA ALA A 211 13.40 -3.60 -8.58
C ALA A 211 13.63 -2.09 -8.43
N LEU A 212 14.31 -1.66 -7.36
CA LEU A 212 14.70 -0.25 -7.16
C LEU A 212 15.62 0.27 -8.28
N LEU A 213 16.65 -0.49 -8.63
CA LEU A 213 17.62 -0.11 -9.65
C LEU A 213 16.98 -0.09 -11.04
N ASP A 214 16.23 -1.13 -11.41
CA ASP A 214 15.53 -1.23 -12.69
C ASP A 214 14.53 -0.07 -12.88
N THR A 215 13.83 0.30 -11.81
CA THR A 215 12.87 1.41 -11.82
C THR A 215 13.59 2.75 -11.90
N SER A 216 14.74 2.90 -11.21
CA SER A 216 15.55 4.11 -11.32
C SER A 216 16.03 4.35 -12.74
N VAL A 217 16.54 3.33 -13.44
CA VAL A 217 16.96 3.44 -14.84
C VAL A 217 15.81 3.92 -15.75
N GLN A 218 14.58 3.47 -15.48
CA GLN A 218 13.41 3.81 -16.29
C GLN A 218 12.84 5.20 -16.00
N HIS A 219 12.90 5.65 -14.75
CA HIS A 219 12.16 6.82 -14.28
C HIS A 219 13.04 7.96 -13.76
N SER A 220 14.37 7.81 -13.78
CA SER A 220 15.29 8.93 -13.59
C SER A 220 15.05 10.00 -14.67
N PRO A 221 15.19 11.29 -14.33
CA PRO A 221 15.59 11.82 -13.01
C PRO A 221 14.42 12.00 -12.02
N HIS A 222 13.17 11.74 -12.43
CA HIS A 222 11.98 12.04 -11.63
C HIS A 222 11.81 11.14 -10.40
N PHE A 223 12.44 9.97 -10.42
CA PHE A 223 12.40 8.98 -9.34
C PHE A 223 13.61 9.05 -8.38
N ASP A 224 14.63 9.88 -8.67
CA ASP A 224 15.89 9.90 -7.93
C ASP A 224 15.72 10.24 -6.44
N TRP A 225 14.63 10.93 -6.08
CA TRP A 225 14.26 11.20 -4.69
C TRP A 225 14.02 9.91 -3.88
N VAL A 226 13.50 8.85 -4.50
CA VAL A 226 13.26 7.55 -3.85
C VAL A 226 14.59 6.88 -3.54
N VAL A 227 15.50 6.84 -4.52
CA VAL A 227 16.84 6.26 -4.35
C VAL A 227 17.60 7.00 -3.26
N ALA A 228 17.55 8.34 -3.26
CA ALA A 228 18.17 9.16 -2.23
C ALA A 228 17.57 8.91 -0.84
N HIS A 229 16.24 8.80 -0.74
CA HIS A 229 15.57 8.53 0.52
C HIS A 229 15.94 7.15 1.08
N ILE A 230 15.92 6.11 0.25
CA ILE A 230 16.30 4.75 0.64
C ILE A 230 17.78 4.70 1.03
N GLY A 231 18.67 5.29 0.23
CA GLY A 231 20.10 5.31 0.52
C GLY A 231 20.45 5.99 1.84
N SER A 232 19.72 7.05 2.20
CA SER A 232 19.85 7.70 3.51
C SER A 232 19.32 6.85 4.67
N SER A 233 18.25 6.08 4.43
CA SER A 233 17.59 5.24 5.45
C SER A 233 18.29 3.89 5.65
N PHE A 234 19.03 3.42 4.65
CA PHE A 234 19.71 2.12 4.62
C PHE A 234 21.15 2.23 4.08
N PRO A 235 22.04 2.99 4.74
CA PRO A 235 23.40 3.23 4.23
C PRO A 235 24.19 1.93 4.03
N GLY A 236 23.99 0.94 4.91
CA GLY A 236 24.68 -0.36 4.81
C GLY A 236 24.22 -1.24 3.66
N THR A 237 23.00 -1.06 3.14
CA THR A 237 22.43 -1.91 2.08
C THR A 237 22.91 -1.50 0.69
N ILE A 238 23.23 -0.22 0.49
CA ILE A 238 23.74 0.30 -0.80
C ILE A 238 25.27 0.26 -0.86
N ILE A 239 25.97 0.46 0.26
CA ILE A 239 27.44 0.55 0.29
C ILE A 239 28.14 -0.83 0.28
N SER A 240 27.44 -1.91 0.63
CA SER A 240 28.01 -3.27 0.73
C SER A 240 27.85 -4.14 -0.53
N ARG A 241 27.37 -3.54 -1.63
CA ARG A 241 27.24 -4.16 -2.97
C ARG A 241 28.06 -3.37 -3.96
#